data_AF-A0AA43QJT9-F1
#
_entry.id   AF-A0AA43QJT9-F1
#
_cell.length_a   1.000
_cell.length_b   1.000
_cell.length_c   1.000
_cell.angle_alpha   90.00
_cell.angle_beta   90.00
_cell.angle_gamma   90.00
#
_symmetry.space_group_name_H-M   'P 1'
#
loop_
_entity.id
_entity.type
_entity.pdbx_description
1 polymer ?
#
loop_
_entity_poly.entity_id
_entity_poly.type
_entity_poly.pdbx_seq_one_letter_code
_entity_poly.pdbx_strand_id
1 'polypeptide(L)'
;MALMLYLITVTKTSAPQIWDPYDILGISMSSNEGQIKKRYRDLSRTLHPDKAIPDESRNETLESINDHWVEVSKAFKALTDEEIRNNYIQYGHPDGKQGFSIGIALPKFIITEGNGKYVLLVYGLLLGVLLPYSAGKWWYGTQRITKEKVLLSSASNLFREYSDTMTDGDVVNALSSGREFDDILRGSRADDGLGKIEQNISQPGEENITSAGLQPADHEKLSHFEGVRRKAAALLWAYLGRRQLDGGDLDDGSKPCRLTAILF
;
A
#
# COMPACT_ATOMS: atom_id res chain seq x y z
N MET A 1 2.56 3.28 -14.10
CA MET A 1 2.40 4.65 -14.60
C MET A 1 2.63 4.79 -16.10
N ALA A 2 3.68 4.19 -16.68
CA ALA A 2 3.95 4.25 -18.12
C ALA A 2 2.77 3.81 -19.01
N LEU A 3 2.03 2.76 -18.63
CA LEU A 3 0.84 2.29 -19.37
C LEU A 3 -0.30 3.32 -19.38
N MET A 4 -0.51 4.04 -18.28
CA MET A 4 -1.53 5.09 -18.22
C MET A 4 -1.13 6.28 -19.10
N LEU A 5 0.15 6.68 -19.05
CA LEU A 5 0.66 7.75 -19.89
C LEU A 5 0.55 7.38 -21.38
N TYR A 6 0.90 6.16 -21.74
CA TYR A 6 0.71 5.63 -23.08
C TYR A 6 -0.76 5.68 -23.51
N LEU A 7 -1.69 5.21 -22.67
CA LEU A 7 -3.12 5.27 -22.95
C LEU A 7 -3.60 6.70 -23.14
N ILE A 8 -3.14 7.66 -22.32
CA ILE A 8 -3.50 9.08 -22.46
C ILE A 8 -3.00 9.63 -23.81
N THR A 9 -1.79 9.26 -24.24
CA THR A 9 -1.23 9.73 -25.51
C THR A 9 -1.89 9.12 -26.75
N VAL A 10 -2.36 7.88 -26.65
CA VAL A 10 -2.92 7.14 -27.80
C VAL A 10 -4.45 7.29 -27.90
N THR A 11 -5.13 7.53 -26.79
CA THR A 11 -6.59 7.64 -26.77
C THR A 11 -7.02 9.04 -27.20
N LYS A 12 -7.83 9.12 -28.27
CA LYS A 12 -8.40 10.38 -28.74
C LYS A 12 -9.25 11.02 -27.62
N THR A 13 -8.93 12.26 -27.26
CA THR A 13 -9.77 13.03 -26.34
C THR A 13 -11.07 13.42 -27.06
N SER A 14 -12.20 12.92 -26.58
CA SER A 14 -13.51 13.46 -26.99
C SER A 14 -13.72 14.76 -26.22
N ALA A 15 -13.31 15.88 -26.80
CA ALA A 15 -13.65 17.18 -26.27
C ALA A 15 -15.18 17.38 -26.39
N PRO A 16 -15.84 18.02 -25.42
CA PRO A 16 -17.25 18.40 -25.58
C PRO A 16 -17.35 19.33 -26.80
N GLN A 17 -17.85 18.80 -27.91
CA GLN A 17 -18.10 19.58 -29.11
C GLN A 17 -19.34 20.42 -28.86
N ILE A 18 -19.19 21.74 -28.96
CA ILE A 18 -20.31 22.67 -28.98
C ILE A 18 -21.03 22.42 -30.31
N TRP A 19 -22.33 22.12 -30.23
CA TRP A 19 -23.11 21.79 -31.42
C TRP A 19 -23.39 23.06 -32.23
N ASP A 20 -22.85 23.16 -33.44
CA ASP A 20 -23.07 24.28 -34.36
C ASP A 20 -23.62 23.78 -35.72
N PRO A 21 -24.85 24.17 -36.11
CA PRO A 21 -25.46 23.71 -37.36
C PRO A 21 -24.75 24.24 -38.62
N TYR A 22 -24.07 25.38 -38.55
CA TYR A 22 -23.37 25.95 -39.70
C TYR A 22 -22.06 25.22 -39.99
N ASP A 23 -21.33 24.85 -38.93
CA ASP A 23 -20.11 24.04 -39.03
C ASP A 23 -20.40 22.62 -39.52
N ILE A 24 -21.48 21.99 -39.03
CA ILE A 24 -21.92 20.66 -39.48
C ILE A 24 -22.27 20.65 -40.97
N LEU A 25 -22.89 21.71 -41.48
CA LEU A 25 -23.23 21.84 -42.90
C LEU A 25 -22.08 22.42 -43.75
N GLY A 26 -21.00 22.89 -43.13
CA GLY A 26 -19.85 23.52 -43.81
C GLY A 26 -20.22 24.82 -44.52
N ILE A 27 -21.07 25.65 -43.92
CA ILE A 27 -21.56 26.92 -44.47
C ILE A 27 -21.27 28.09 -43.53
N SER A 28 -21.28 29.31 -44.06
CA SER A 28 -21.12 30.51 -43.23
C SER A 28 -22.42 30.81 -42.46
N MET A 29 -22.30 31.38 -41.26
CA MET A 29 -23.44 31.88 -40.48
C MET A 29 -24.28 32.93 -41.21
N SER A 30 -23.73 33.60 -42.21
CA SER A 30 -24.46 34.59 -43.04
C SER A 30 -25.11 33.97 -44.28
N SER A 31 -25.18 32.64 -44.39
CA SER A 31 -25.73 31.96 -45.57
C SER A 31 -27.26 32.11 -45.65
N ASN A 32 -27.76 32.35 -46.85
CA ASN A 32 -29.21 32.43 -47.09
C ASN A 32 -29.83 31.02 -47.14
N GLU A 33 -31.14 30.90 -46.89
CA GLU A 33 -31.90 29.65 -46.95
C GLU A 33 -31.71 28.87 -48.26
N GLY A 34 -31.59 29.58 -49.38
CA GLY A 34 -31.31 28.96 -50.69
C GLY A 34 -29.96 28.24 -50.72
N GLN A 35 -28.94 28.80 -50.06
CA GLN A 35 -27.60 28.19 -49.97
C GLN A 35 -27.61 27.00 -48.99
N ILE A 36 -28.34 27.12 -47.88
CA ILE A 36 -28.55 26.04 -46.90
C ILE A 36 -29.20 24.83 -47.59
N LYS A 37 -30.31 25.03 -48.31
CA LYS A 37 -31.02 23.97 -49.05
C LYS A 37 -30.15 23.33 -50.14
N LYS A 38 -29.36 24.14 -50.86
CA LYS A 38 -28.43 23.64 -51.87
C LYS A 38 -27.36 22.73 -51.25
N ARG A 39 -26.71 23.18 -50.18
CA ARG A 39 -25.67 22.40 -49.49
C ARG A 39 -26.21 21.14 -48.85
N TYR A 40 -27.36 21.21 -48.20
CA TYR A 40 -28.05 20.02 -47.69
C TYR A 40 -28.29 19.00 -48.82
N ARG A 41 -28.77 19.43 -49.99
CA ARG A 41 -29.00 18.51 -51.13
C ARG A 41 -27.71 17.86 -51.65
N ASP A 42 -26.60 18.58 -51.64
CA ASP A 42 -25.29 18.06 -52.06
C ASP A 42 -24.74 17.05 -51.05
N LEU A 43 -24.84 17.34 -49.74
CA LEU A 43 -24.49 16.42 -48.65
C LEU A 43 -25.41 15.18 -48.65
N SER A 44 -26.70 15.37 -48.92
CA SER A 44 -27.69 14.28 -49.05
C SER A 44 -27.41 13.31 -50.18
N ARG A 45 -26.59 13.68 -51.17
CA ARG A 45 -26.21 12.77 -52.25
C ARG A 45 -24.96 11.97 -51.92
N THR A 46 -24.11 12.50 -51.05
CA THR A 46 -22.78 11.96 -50.73
C THR A 46 -22.80 11.14 -49.45
N LEU A 47 -23.56 11.57 -48.43
CA LEU A 47 -23.61 10.98 -47.09
C LEU A 47 -24.89 10.18 -46.81
N HIS A 48 -25.72 9.90 -47.83
CA HIS A 48 -26.92 9.12 -47.63
C HIS A 48 -26.56 7.68 -47.20
N PRO A 49 -27.19 7.11 -46.16
CA PRO A 49 -26.83 5.78 -45.64
C PRO A 49 -26.97 4.65 -46.67
N ASP A 50 -27.79 4.85 -47.71
CA ASP A 50 -27.99 3.90 -48.81
C ASP A 50 -26.95 4.03 -49.95
N LYS A 51 -26.22 5.16 -50.05
CA LYS A 51 -25.31 5.45 -51.17
C LYS A 51 -23.85 5.62 -50.77
N ALA A 52 -23.61 5.97 -49.51
CA ALA A 52 -22.27 6.12 -48.98
C ALA A 52 -21.63 4.74 -48.78
N ILE A 53 -20.47 4.53 -49.41
CA ILE A 53 -19.66 3.33 -49.22
C ILE A 53 -18.63 3.67 -48.13
N PRO A 54 -18.56 2.89 -47.04
CA PRO A 54 -17.59 3.13 -45.97
C PRO A 54 -16.16 3.04 -46.49
N ASP A 55 -15.37 4.07 -46.21
CA ASP A 55 -13.96 4.12 -46.57
C ASP A 55 -13.12 3.52 -45.44
N GLU A 56 -12.59 2.31 -45.67
CA GLU A 56 -11.71 1.61 -44.72
C GLU A 56 -10.46 2.43 -44.37
N SER A 57 -10.00 3.33 -45.26
CA SER A 57 -8.83 4.17 -45.00
C SER A 57 -9.07 5.27 -43.96
N ARG A 58 -10.34 5.62 -43.71
CA ARG A 58 -10.75 6.68 -42.78
C ARG A 58 -11.34 6.13 -41.47
N ASN A 59 -11.37 4.80 -41.30
CA ASN A 59 -12.06 4.11 -40.20
C ASN A 59 -13.54 4.52 -40.08
N GLU A 60 -14.19 4.82 -41.20
CA GLU A 60 -15.62 5.15 -41.23
C GLU A 60 -16.43 3.86 -41.25
N THR A 61 -17.27 3.67 -40.22
CA THR A 61 -18.22 2.55 -40.17
C THR A 61 -19.58 3.00 -40.70
N LEU A 62 -20.42 2.03 -41.09
CA LEU A 62 -21.80 2.30 -41.52
C LEU A 62 -22.62 3.02 -40.42
N GLU A 63 -22.31 2.74 -39.15
CA GLU A 63 -22.84 3.47 -37.98
C GLU A 63 -22.38 4.94 -37.98
N SER A 64 -21.09 5.22 -38.16
CA SER A 64 -20.58 6.60 -38.17
C SER A 64 -21.17 7.44 -39.32
N ILE A 65 -21.42 6.82 -40.48
CA ILE A 65 -22.07 7.49 -41.62
C ILE A 65 -23.53 7.83 -41.25
N ASN A 66 -24.24 6.90 -40.63
CA ASN A 66 -25.62 7.13 -40.18
C ASN A 66 -25.69 8.24 -39.11
N ASP A 67 -24.78 8.23 -38.14
CA ASP A 67 -24.72 9.25 -37.10
C ASP A 67 -24.45 10.63 -37.69
N HIS A 68 -23.48 10.73 -38.61
CA HIS A 68 -23.17 11.98 -39.29
C HIS A 68 -24.33 12.46 -40.18
N TRP A 69 -25.05 11.55 -40.83
CA TRP A 69 -26.25 11.86 -41.60
C TRP A 69 -27.38 12.41 -40.72
N VAL A 70 -27.59 11.81 -39.53
CA VAL A 70 -28.55 12.30 -38.53
C VAL A 70 -28.16 13.70 -38.07
N GLU A 71 -26.88 13.97 -37.82
CA GLU A 71 -26.37 15.31 -37.47
C GLU A 71 -26.63 16.33 -38.57
N VAL A 72 -26.31 16.02 -39.83
CA VAL A 72 -26.58 16.89 -41.00
C VAL A 72 -28.07 17.18 -41.14
N SER A 73 -28.92 16.17 -40.93
CA SER A 73 -30.37 16.32 -40.96
C SER A 73 -30.89 17.21 -39.82
N LYS A 74 -30.35 17.05 -38.60
CA LYS A 74 -30.67 17.90 -37.45
C LYS A 74 -30.21 19.34 -37.67
N ALA A 75 -29.01 19.54 -38.22
CA ALA A 75 -28.45 20.85 -38.53
C ALA A 75 -29.32 21.60 -39.55
N PHE A 76 -29.74 20.92 -40.63
CA PHE A 76 -30.67 21.49 -41.60
C PHE A 76 -31.99 21.90 -40.94
N LYS A 77 -32.60 21.01 -40.15
CA LYS A 77 -33.86 21.30 -39.43
C LYS A 77 -33.72 22.47 -38.46
N ALA A 78 -32.62 22.58 -37.72
CA ALA A 78 -32.36 23.69 -36.81
C ALA A 78 -32.28 25.06 -37.53
N LEU A 79 -31.93 25.07 -38.81
CA LEU A 79 -31.87 26.28 -39.61
C LEU A 79 -33.15 26.53 -40.43
N THR A 80 -33.99 25.54 -40.69
CA THR A 80 -35.20 25.73 -41.52
C THR A 80 -36.49 25.74 -40.73
N ASP A 81 -36.56 25.05 -39.61
CA ASP A 81 -37.75 24.92 -38.78
C ASP A 81 -37.70 25.94 -37.63
N GLU A 82 -38.75 26.73 -37.49
CA GLU A 82 -38.82 27.84 -36.54
C GLU A 82 -38.85 27.36 -35.09
N GLU A 83 -39.49 26.21 -34.82
CA GLU A 83 -39.57 25.64 -33.47
C GLU A 83 -38.20 25.10 -33.03
N ILE A 84 -37.53 24.34 -33.91
CA ILE A 84 -36.22 23.76 -33.65
C ILE A 84 -35.15 24.84 -33.58
N ARG A 85 -35.26 25.88 -34.41
CA ARG A 85 -34.38 27.06 -34.34
C ARG A 85 -34.50 27.76 -32.98
N ASN A 86 -35.71 27.93 -32.47
CA ASN A 86 -35.92 28.54 -31.15
C ASN A 86 -35.30 27.68 -30.04
N ASN A 87 -35.43 26.36 -30.11
CA ASN A 87 -34.77 25.44 -29.18
C ASN A 87 -33.24 25.58 -29.22
N TYR A 88 -32.66 25.67 -30.42
CA TYR A 88 -31.23 25.91 -30.59
C TYR A 88 -30.79 27.25 -29.98
N ILE A 89 -31.54 28.33 -30.20
CA ILE A 89 -31.22 29.65 -29.64
C ILE A 89 -31.31 29.64 -28.10
N GLN A 90 -32.32 28.97 -27.54
CA GLN A 90 -32.58 28.98 -26.11
C GLN A 90 -31.69 28.02 -25.32
N TYR A 91 -31.36 26.84 -25.89
CA TYR A 91 -30.67 25.76 -25.19
C TYR A 91 -29.30 25.39 -25.81
N GLY A 92 -28.94 25.98 -26.95
CA GLY A 92 -27.72 25.64 -27.69
C GLY A 92 -27.78 24.30 -28.44
N HIS A 93 -28.95 23.67 -28.56
CA HIS A 93 -29.12 22.38 -29.23
C HIS A 93 -30.54 22.23 -29.84
N PRO A 94 -30.71 21.60 -31.03
CA PRO A 94 -32.00 21.49 -31.71
C PRO A 94 -33.04 20.67 -30.95
N ASP A 95 -32.58 19.66 -30.20
CA ASP A 95 -33.43 18.79 -29.37
C ASP A 95 -33.88 19.47 -28.06
N GLY A 96 -33.48 20.73 -27.82
CA GLY A 96 -33.85 21.50 -26.63
C GLY A 96 -33.00 21.18 -25.40
N LYS A 97 -33.61 21.23 -24.21
CA LYS A 97 -32.92 21.03 -22.92
C LYS A 97 -32.33 19.62 -22.84
N GLN A 98 -31.00 19.51 -22.93
CA GLN A 98 -30.31 18.24 -22.74
C GLN A 98 -30.23 17.86 -21.26
N GLY A 99 -30.39 16.57 -20.97
CA GLY A 99 -30.20 16.02 -19.63
C GLY A 99 -28.72 16.01 -19.25
N PHE A 100 -28.39 16.44 -18.03
CA PHE A 100 -27.04 16.33 -17.50
C PHE A 100 -26.74 14.87 -17.16
N SER A 101 -25.82 14.24 -17.90
CA SER A 101 -25.36 12.89 -17.60
C SER A 101 -24.02 12.94 -16.86
N ILE A 102 -24.00 12.43 -15.62
CA ILE A 102 -22.76 12.26 -14.86
C ILE A 102 -22.21 10.87 -15.16
N GLY A 103 -21.14 10.81 -15.94
CA GLY A 103 -20.39 9.57 -16.17
C GLY A 103 -19.35 9.34 -15.08
N ILE A 104 -19.25 8.11 -14.58
CA ILE A 104 -18.12 7.67 -13.76
C ILE A 104 -17.02 7.18 -14.70
N ALA A 105 -15.77 7.64 -14.52
CA ALA A 105 -14.62 7.24 -15.34
C ALA A 105 -14.12 5.80 -15.05
N LEU A 106 -15.00 4.92 -14.56
CA LEU A 106 -14.68 3.52 -14.35
C LEU A 106 -14.77 2.75 -15.67
N PRO A 107 -13.82 1.87 -15.95
CA PRO A 107 -13.89 1.02 -17.13
C PRO A 107 -15.15 0.16 -17.11
N LYS A 108 -15.87 0.14 -18.24
CA LYS A 108 -17.13 -0.62 -18.36
C LYS A 108 -16.94 -2.11 -18.07
N PHE A 109 -15.76 -2.69 -18.33
CA PHE A 109 -15.48 -4.11 -18.10
C PHE A 109 -15.65 -4.59 -16.64
N ILE A 110 -15.57 -3.68 -15.67
CA ILE A 110 -15.74 -3.99 -14.24
C ILE A 110 -17.23 -4.15 -13.90
N ILE A 111 -18.10 -3.42 -14.60
CA ILE A 111 -19.53 -3.24 -14.28
C ILE A 111 -20.43 -3.99 -15.28
N THR A 112 -19.91 -4.41 -16.43
CA THR A 112 -20.64 -5.20 -17.44
C THR A 112 -21.17 -6.51 -16.86
N GLU A 113 -22.37 -6.89 -17.33
CA GLU A 113 -23.07 -8.11 -16.92
C GLU A 113 -22.16 -9.35 -17.10
N GLY A 114 -21.95 -10.09 -16.01
CA GLY A 114 -21.08 -11.28 -15.98
C GLY A 114 -19.84 -11.14 -15.09
N ASN A 115 -19.20 -9.97 -15.06
CA ASN A 115 -17.94 -9.76 -14.29
C ASN A 115 -18.17 -9.28 -12.85
N GLY A 116 -19.32 -8.65 -12.57
CA GLY A 116 -19.63 -8.10 -11.26
C GLY A 116 -19.55 -9.11 -10.11
N LYS A 117 -19.92 -10.38 -10.35
CA LYS A 117 -19.85 -11.45 -9.32
C LYS A 117 -18.42 -11.74 -8.88
N TYR A 118 -17.46 -11.72 -9.81
CA TYR A 118 -16.05 -11.96 -9.50
C TYR A 118 -15.45 -10.77 -8.76
N VAL A 119 -15.79 -9.55 -9.20
CA VAL A 119 -15.37 -8.32 -8.54
C VAL A 119 -15.86 -8.32 -7.09
N LEU A 120 -17.15 -8.59 -6.86
CA LEU A 120 -17.72 -8.67 -5.52
C LEU A 120 -17.08 -9.76 -4.66
N LEU A 121 -16.79 -10.94 -5.20
CA LEU A 121 -16.10 -12.02 -4.48
C LEU A 121 -14.70 -11.57 -4.05
N VAL A 122 -13.92 -10.98 -4.96
CA VAL A 122 -12.58 -10.46 -4.66
C VAL A 122 -12.64 -9.38 -3.58
N TYR A 123 -13.56 -8.43 -3.70
CA TYR A 123 -13.77 -7.41 -2.68
C TYR A 123 -14.18 -8.00 -1.34
N GLY A 124 -15.08 -9.00 -1.34
CA GLY A 124 -15.51 -9.70 -0.14
C GLY A 124 -14.36 -10.42 0.57
N LEU A 125 -13.46 -11.07 -0.17
CA LEU A 125 -12.28 -11.72 0.40
C LEU A 125 -11.23 -10.70 0.87
N LEU A 126 -10.99 -9.65 0.10
CA LEU A 126 -10.02 -8.62 0.45
C LEU A 126 -10.46 -7.91 1.74
N LEU A 127 -11.71 -7.49 1.82
CA LEU A 127 -12.21 -6.79 3.01
C LEU A 127 -12.46 -7.78 4.16
N GLY A 128 -13.01 -8.96 3.89
CA GLY A 128 -13.38 -9.93 4.92
C GLY A 128 -12.20 -10.72 5.50
N VAL A 129 -11.09 -10.87 4.78
CA VAL A 129 -9.93 -11.64 5.23
C VAL A 129 -8.69 -10.77 5.34
N LEU A 130 -8.32 -10.07 4.28
CA LEU A 130 -7.03 -9.35 4.25
C LEU A 130 -7.02 -8.17 5.23
N LEU A 131 -8.13 -7.45 5.36
CA LEU A 131 -8.25 -6.35 6.32
C LEU A 131 -8.16 -6.84 7.78
N PRO A 132 -9.01 -7.77 8.26
CA PRO A 132 -8.91 -8.23 9.65
C PRO A 132 -7.61 -8.96 9.94
N TYR A 133 -7.03 -9.68 8.98
CA TYR A 133 -5.70 -10.29 9.14
C TYR A 133 -4.61 -9.24 9.36
N SER A 134 -4.59 -8.20 8.52
CA SER A 134 -3.57 -7.14 8.61
C SER A 134 -3.74 -6.32 9.89
N ALA A 135 -4.97 -5.93 10.21
CA ALA A 135 -5.27 -5.21 11.45
C ALA A 135 -4.93 -6.06 12.68
N GLY A 136 -5.33 -7.34 12.68
CA GLY A 136 -5.02 -8.27 13.76
C GLY A 136 -3.51 -8.45 13.95
N LYS A 137 -2.78 -8.73 12.87
CA LYS A 137 -1.31 -8.88 12.92
C LYS A 137 -0.62 -7.64 13.48
N TRP A 138 -1.04 -6.46 13.05
CA TRP A 138 -0.49 -5.19 13.57
C TRP A 138 -0.88 -4.95 15.03
N TRP A 139 -2.13 -5.17 15.38
CA TRP A 139 -2.66 -4.97 16.73
C TRP A 139 -1.99 -5.89 17.74
N TYR A 140 -1.98 -7.20 17.51
CA TYR A 140 -1.30 -8.17 18.38
C TYR A 140 0.21 -7.95 18.41
N GLY A 141 0.80 -7.52 17.29
CA GLY A 141 2.21 -7.16 17.21
C GLY A 141 2.56 -5.92 18.03
N THR A 142 1.63 -4.97 18.17
CA THR A 142 1.79 -3.75 18.97
C THR A 142 1.51 -4.01 20.45
N GLN A 143 0.49 -4.80 20.78
CA GLN A 143 0.10 -5.09 22.18
C GLN A 143 1.17 -5.84 22.98
N ARG A 144 2.04 -6.63 22.32
CA ARG A 144 3.10 -7.39 23.01
C ARG A 144 4.29 -6.53 23.44
N ILE A 145 4.38 -5.28 22.99
CA ILE A 145 5.51 -4.38 23.23
C ILE A 145 5.03 -3.21 24.10
N THR A 146 5.80 -2.88 25.14
CA THR A 146 5.53 -1.73 26.01
C THR A 146 5.95 -0.41 25.34
N LYS A 147 5.61 0.73 25.95
CA LYS A 147 6.02 2.06 25.45
C LYS A 147 7.55 2.18 25.31
N GLU A 148 8.28 1.51 26.20
CA GLU A 148 9.75 1.48 26.24
C GLU A 148 10.36 0.45 25.28
N LYS A 149 9.58 -0.10 24.34
CA LYS A 149 10.01 -1.10 23.34
C LYS A 149 10.50 -2.43 23.92
N VAL A 150 10.14 -2.74 25.16
CA VAL A 150 10.44 -4.02 25.83
C VAL A 150 9.25 -4.98 25.66
N LEU A 151 9.50 -6.28 25.62
CA LEU A 151 8.41 -7.27 25.59
C LEU A 151 7.61 -7.20 26.90
N LEU A 152 6.28 -7.20 26.82
CA LEU A 152 5.43 -7.12 28.02
C LEU A 152 5.71 -8.27 29.01
N SER A 153 6.02 -9.47 28.50
CA SER A 153 6.40 -10.62 29.32
C SER A 153 7.70 -10.42 30.07
N SER A 154 8.69 -9.76 29.45
CA SER A 154 9.97 -9.47 30.06
C SER A 154 9.87 -8.40 31.12
N ALA A 155 9.11 -7.33 30.84
CA ALA A 155 8.81 -6.30 31.83
C ALA A 155 8.07 -6.91 33.04
N SER A 156 7.15 -7.85 32.82
CA SER A 156 6.46 -8.54 33.92
C SER A 156 7.38 -9.45 34.73
N ASN A 157 8.32 -10.16 34.10
CA ASN A 157 9.30 -10.99 34.81
C ASN A 157 10.24 -10.13 35.66
N LEU A 158 10.75 -9.03 35.09
CA LEU A 158 11.60 -8.09 35.80
C LEU A 158 10.89 -7.49 37.01
N PHE A 159 9.61 -7.13 36.86
CA PHE A 159 8.80 -6.61 37.97
C PHE A 159 8.57 -7.64 39.08
N ARG A 160 8.49 -8.94 38.77
CA ARG A 160 8.34 -10.00 39.78
C ARG A 160 9.61 -10.22 40.60
N GLU A 161 10.76 -9.97 40.01
CA GLU A 161 12.06 -10.15 40.68
C GLU A 161 12.50 -8.90 41.46
N TYR A 162 11.84 -7.77 41.23
CA TYR A 162 12.08 -6.53 41.97
C TYR A 162 11.80 -6.69 43.47
N SER A 163 12.73 -6.23 44.31
CA SER A 163 12.58 -6.14 45.76
C SER A 163 13.14 -4.80 46.29
N ASP A 164 12.70 -4.37 47.47
CA ASP A 164 13.08 -3.05 48.01
C ASP A 164 14.55 -2.95 48.43
N THR A 165 15.25 -4.10 48.56
CA THR A 165 16.65 -4.18 48.97
C THR A 165 17.46 -5.02 47.98
N MET A 166 17.52 -4.59 46.72
CA MET A 166 18.36 -5.25 45.71
C MET A 166 19.81 -4.81 45.81
N THR A 167 20.73 -5.78 45.74
CA THR A 167 22.16 -5.51 45.49
C THR A 167 22.44 -5.35 44.00
N ASP A 168 23.59 -4.79 43.64
CA ASP A 168 24.00 -4.65 42.24
C ASP A 168 23.98 -6.01 41.49
N GLY A 169 24.34 -7.11 42.15
CA GLY A 169 24.26 -8.46 41.59
C GLY A 169 22.83 -8.97 41.39
N ASP A 170 21.91 -8.61 42.31
CA ASP A 170 20.49 -8.93 42.15
C ASP A 170 19.87 -8.21 40.96
N VAL A 171 20.32 -6.99 40.64
CA VAL A 171 19.87 -6.26 39.44
C VAL A 171 20.30 -6.99 38.17
N VAL A 172 21.54 -7.49 38.10
CA VAL A 172 22.03 -8.25 36.93
C VAL A 172 21.25 -9.56 36.77
N ASN A 173 20.98 -10.25 37.88
CA ASN A 173 20.19 -11.47 37.88
C ASN A 173 18.73 -11.21 37.47
N ALA A 174 18.14 -10.10 37.90
CA ALA A 174 16.80 -9.69 37.53
C ALA A 174 16.69 -9.36 36.04
N LEU A 175 17.67 -8.66 35.48
CA LEU A 175 17.74 -8.36 34.05
C LEU A 175 17.86 -9.62 33.19
N SER A 176 18.56 -10.65 33.67
CA SER A 176 18.69 -11.93 32.95
C SER A 176 17.36 -12.69 32.75
N SER A 177 16.30 -12.33 33.49
CA SER A 177 14.96 -12.94 33.42
C SER A 177 14.13 -12.52 32.18
N GLY A 178 14.65 -11.59 31.37
CA GLY A 178 14.00 -11.10 30.16
C GLY A 178 13.81 -12.20 29.11
N ARG A 179 12.62 -12.27 28.51
CA ARG A 179 12.31 -13.23 27.43
C ARG A 179 12.94 -12.86 26.08
N GLU A 180 13.49 -11.66 25.92
CA GLU A 180 14.23 -11.28 24.72
C GLU A 180 15.45 -12.17 24.49
N PHE A 181 16.04 -12.70 25.57
CA PHE A 181 17.17 -13.62 25.49
C PHE A 181 16.77 -14.96 24.89
N ASP A 182 15.53 -15.42 25.08
CA ASP A 182 15.01 -16.64 24.46
C ASP A 182 14.97 -16.52 22.93
N ASP A 183 14.78 -15.32 22.38
CA ASP A 183 14.79 -15.10 20.93
C ASP A 183 16.20 -15.11 20.33
N ILE A 184 17.20 -14.72 21.13
CA ILE A 184 18.60 -14.60 20.71
C ILE A 184 19.34 -15.92 20.88
N LEU A 185 19.16 -16.58 22.04
CA LEU A 185 19.88 -17.78 22.46
C LEU A 185 19.09 -19.06 22.20
N ARG A 186 18.40 -19.14 21.06
CA ARG A 186 17.59 -20.32 20.68
C ARG A 186 18.45 -21.56 20.39
N GLY A 187 18.01 -22.71 20.88
CA GLY A 187 18.53 -24.04 20.53
C GLY A 187 19.86 -24.36 21.22
N SER A 188 20.79 -25.00 20.50
CA SER A 188 22.12 -25.38 21.01
C SER A 188 22.96 -24.21 21.52
N ARG A 189 22.62 -22.98 21.11
CA ARG A 189 23.26 -21.75 21.58
C ARG A 189 22.99 -21.43 23.03
N ALA A 190 22.03 -22.08 23.71
CA ALA A 190 21.81 -21.89 25.14
C ALA A 190 22.93 -22.52 25.99
N ASP A 191 23.50 -23.63 25.53
CA ASP A 191 24.48 -24.42 26.30
C ASP A 191 25.90 -24.30 25.76
N ASP A 192 26.05 -23.87 24.51
CA ASP A 192 27.34 -23.73 23.86
C ASP A 192 28.24 -22.68 24.54
N GLY A 193 29.52 -23.00 24.75
CA GLY A 193 30.49 -22.10 25.39
C GLY A 193 30.24 -21.74 26.87
N LEU A 194 29.11 -22.15 27.47
CA LEU A 194 28.69 -21.72 28.81
C LEU A 194 29.74 -22.02 29.89
N GLY A 195 30.29 -23.24 29.89
CA GLY A 195 31.27 -23.65 30.89
C GLY A 195 32.58 -22.84 30.85
N LYS A 196 33.02 -22.41 29.66
CA LYS A 196 34.19 -21.54 29.50
C LYS A 196 33.91 -20.13 30.02
N ILE A 197 32.73 -19.61 29.70
CA ILE A 197 32.28 -18.28 30.13
C ILE A 197 32.19 -18.22 31.66
N GLU A 198 31.57 -19.22 32.29
CA GLU A 198 31.47 -19.30 33.75
C GLU A 198 32.84 -19.40 34.43
N GLN A 199 33.74 -20.23 33.89
CA GLN A 199 35.10 -20.34 34.39
C GLN A 199 35.87 -19.01 34.30
N ASN A 200 35.67 -18.24 33.23
CA ASN A 200 36.33 -16.95 33.01
C ASN A 200 35.78 -15.84 33.92
N ILE A 201 34.49 -15.90 34.28
CA ILE A 201 33.85 -14.93 35.16
C ILE A 201 34.21 -15.18 36.64
N SER A 202 34.39 -16.44 37.04
CA SER A 202 34.74 -16.83 38.41
C SER A 202 36.19 -16.51 38.81
N GLN A 203 37.04 -16.11 37.86
CA GLN A 203 38.40 -15.65 38.20
C GLN A 203 38.35 -14.24 38.80
N PRO A 204 39.08 -13.97 39.90
CA PRO A 204 39.15 -12.63 40.48
C PRO A 204 39.71 -11.65 39.46
N GLY A 205 39.03 -10.52 39.28
CA GLY A 205 39.44 -9.45 38.35
C GLY A 205 40.06 -8.27 39.08
N GLU A 206 40.88 -7.51 38.35
CA GLU A 206 41.60 -6.35 38.89
C GLU A 206 40.64 -5.22 39.28
N GLU A 207 40.61 -4.94 40.59
CA GLU A 207 40.25 -3.69 41.28
C GLU A 207 39.18 -2.78 40.63
N ASN A 208 37.90 -3.06 40.93
CA ASN A 208 36.74 -2.14 41.09
C ASN A 208 35.45 -2.97 41.04
N ILE A 209 34.34 -2.56 41.66
CA ILE A 209 33.09 -3.38 41.74
C ILE A 209 32.51 -3.74 40.35
N THR A 210 32.88 -3.01 39.30
CA THR A 210 32.56 -3.30 37.89
C THR A 210 33.60 -4.18 37.17
N SER A 211 34.73 -4.49 37.81
CA SER A 211 35.81 -5.37 37.31
C SER A 211 36.19 -6.48 38.30
N ALA A 212 35.61 -6.49 39.50
CA ALA A 212 35.66 -7.58 40.44
C ALA A 212 34.66 -8.62 39.95
N GLY A 213 35.18 -9.80 39.60
CA GLY A 213 34.38 -10.92 39.16
C GLY A 213 33.24 -11.25 40.13
N LEU A 214 32.35 -12.11 39.63
CA LEU A 214 31.14 -12.59 40.29
C LEU A 214 31.40 -12.93 41.77
N GLN A 215 30.63 -12.31 42.68
CA GLN A 215 30.72 -12.63 44.11
C GLN A 215 30.32 -14.10 44.34
N PRO A 216 30.85 -14.78 45.38
CA PRO A 216 30.50 -16.17 45.67
C PRO A 216 28.99 -16.40 45.83
N ALA A 217 28.27 -15.43 46.41
CA ALA A 217 26.82 -15.47 46.57
C ALA A 217 26.06 -15.36 45.23
N ASP A 218 26.59 -14.59 44.27
CA ASP A 218 26.00 -14.47 42.94
C ASP A 218 26.34 -15.67 42.05
N HIS A 219 27.46 -16.34 42.30
CA HIS A 219 27.81 -17.60 41.67
C HIS A 219 26.87 -18.75 42.09
N GLU A 220 26.50 -18.80 43.37
CA GLU A 220 25.50 -19.76 43.85
C GLU A 220 24.14 -19.51 43.16
N LYS A 221 23.70 -18.25 43.08
CA LYS A 221 22.46 -17.89 42.36
C LYS A 221 22.51 -18.23 40.87
N LEU A 222 23.65 -18.01 40.20
CA LEU A 222 23.85 -18.36 38.80
C LEU A 222 23.66 -19.85 38.54
N SER A 223 24.16 -20.68 39.46
CA SER A 223 24.06 -22.14 39.36
C SER A 223 22.63 -22.69 39.51
N HIS A 224 21.72 -21.89 40.08
CA HIS A 224 20.29 -22.23 40.20
C HIS A 224 19.48 -21.90 38.94
N PHE A 225 20.02 -21.12 38.01
CA PHE A 225 19.35 -20.83 36.75
C PHE A 225 19.60 -21.95 35.74
N GLU A 226 18.64 -22.19 34.86
CA GLU A 226 18.71 -23.26 33.85
C GLU A 226 18.58 -22.70 32.43
N GLY A 227 19.25 -23.36 31.48
CA GLY A 227 19.18 -23.07 30.05
C GLY A 227 19.54 -21.63 29.66
N VAL A 228 18.67 -20.99 28.87
CA VAL A 228 18.91 -19.66 28.27
C VAL A 228 19.20 -18.59 29.32
N ARG A 229 18.47 -18.61 30.44
CA ARG A 229 18.62 -17.61 31.51
C ARG A 229 20.01 -17.65 32.13
N ARG A 230 20.54 -18.85 32.37
CA ARG A 230 21.89 -19.04 32.93
C ARG A 230 22.96 -18.46 32.02
N LYS A 231 22.87 -18.74 30.71
CA LYS A 231 23.78 -18.16 29.71
C LYS A 231 23.62 -16.64 29.57
N ALA A 232 22.40 -16.12 29.60
CA ALA A 232 22.17 -14.68 29.57
C ALA A 232 22.79 -13.97 30.78
N ALA A 233 22.62 -14.53 31.99
CA ALA A 233 23.23 -14.01 33.21
C ALA A 233 24.77 -14.04 33.11
N ALA A 234 25.35 -15.17 32.68
CA ALA A 234 26.79 -15.30 32.51
C ALA A 234 27.34 -14.28 31.49
N LEU A 235 26.68 -14.09 30.35
CA LEU A 235 27.09 -13.11 29.34
C LEU A 235 26.99 -11.66 29.86
N LEU A 236 25.97 -11.33 30.65
CA LEU A 236 25.84 -10.01 31.28
C LEU A 236 26.99 -9.75 32.26
N TRP A 237 27.33 -10.73 33.10
CA TRP A 237 28.47 -10.65 34.02
C TRP A 237 29.82 -10.55 33.29
N ALA A 238 30.01 -11.32 32.21
CA ALA A 238 31.21 -11.22 31.38
C ALA A 238 31.34 -9.82 30.73
N TYR A 239 30.23 -9.27 30.25
CA TYR A 239 30.20 -7.93 29.65
C TYR A 239 30.51 -6.84 30.68
N LEU A 240 29.87 -6.87 31.85
CA LEU A 240 30.12 -5.91 32.93
C LEU A 240 31.57 -6.00 33.41
N GLY A 241 32.08 -7.21 33.63
CA GLY A 241 33.46 -7.48 34.03
C GLY A 241 34.51 -7.30 32.93
N ARG A 242 34.13 -6.80 31.75
CA ARG A 242 35.01 -6.59 30.58
C ARG A 242 35.89 -7.80 30.24
N ARG A 243 35.37 -9.01 30.42
CA ARG A 243 36.11 -10.25 30.11
C ARG A 243 36.08 -10.52 28.60
N GLN A 244 37.21 -10.91 28.03
CA GLN A 244 37.28 -11.29 26.62
C GLN A 244 36.57 -12.64 26.42
N LEU A 245 35.70 -12.70 25.42
CA LEU A 245 35.03 -13.92 24.98
C LEU A 245 35.73 -14.38 23.69
N ASP A 246 36.24 -15.61 23.66
CA ASP A 246 36.90 -16.14 22.46
C ASP A 246 35.87 -16.37 21.35
N GLY A 247 36.24 -15.98 20.12
CA GLY A 247 35.34 -15.83 18.97
C GLY A 247 34.61 -17.08 18.46
N GLY A 248 34.80 -18.24 19.10
CA GLY A 248 34.06 -19.47 18.81
C GLY A 248 32.75 -19.63 19.58
N ASP A 249 32.51 -18.85 20.64
CA ASP A 249 31.31 -19.00 21.50
C ASP A 249 30.09 -18.20 21.00
N LEU A 250 30.27 -17.38 19.96
CA LEU A 250 29.25 -16.54 19.31
C LEU A 250 29.45 -16.52 17.78
N ASP A 251 29.65 -17.67 17.16
CA ASP A 251 29.86 -17.78 15.71
C ASP A 251 28.51 -17.70 14.97
N ASP A 252 28.04 -16.46 14.72
CA ASP A 252 27.43 -15.98 13.47
C ASP A 252 26.67 -14.66 13.72
N GLY A 253 27.21 -13.55 13.20
CA GLY A 253 26.49 -12.31 12.89
C GLY A 253 25.94 -11.44 14.03
N SER A 254 25.84 -11.92 15.28
CA SER A 254 25.42 -11.09 16.41
C SER A 254 26.63 -10.35 16.98
N LYS A 255 26.96 -9.22 16.35
CA LYS A 255 27.87 -8.23 16.95
C LYS A 255 27.55 -8.05 18.45
N PRO A 256 28.55 -7.72 19.29
CA PRO A 256 28.32 -7.23 20.66
C PRO A 256 27.29 -6.08 20.73
N CYS A 257 27.00 -5.43 19.60
CA CYS A 257 25.94 -4.44 19.40
C CYS A 257 24.52 -4.87 19.78
N ARG A 258 24.15 -6.16 19.83
CA ARG A 258 22.76 -6.55 20.19
C ARG A 258 22.52 -6.64 21.69
N LEU A 259 23.54 -7.01 22.48
CA LEU A 259 23.47 -6.84 23.94
C LEU A 259 23.56 -5.35 24.32
N THR A 260 24.35 -4.55 23.59
CA THR A 260 24.36 -3.09 23.77
C THR A 260 23.02 -2.44 23.41
N ALA A 261 22.28 -2.98 22.44
CA ALA A 261 20.95 -2.49 22.05
C ALA A 261 19.79 -2.96 22.95
N ILE A 262 20.04 -3.91 23.87
CA ILE A 262 19.07 -4.30 24.92
C ILE A 262 19.33 -3.50 26.21
N LEU A 263 20.56 -3.02 26.41
CA LEU A 263 20.97 -2.23 27.57
C LEU A 263 20.91 -0.71 27.35
N PHE A 264 20.52 -0.22 26.16
CA PHE A 264 20.33 1.19 25.81
C PHE A 264 19.06 1.43 24.99
#